data_AF-U1RWZ9-F1
#
_entry.id   AF-U1RWZ9-F1
#
_cell.length_a   1.000
_cell.length_b   1.000
_cell.length_c   1.000
_cell.angle_alpha   90.00
_cell.angle_beta   90.00
_cell.angle_gamma   90.00
#
_symmetry.space_group_name_H-M   'P 1'
#
loop_
_entity.id
_entity.type
_entity.pdbx_description
1 polymer ?
#
loop_
_entity_poly.entity_id
_entity_poly.type
_entity_poly.pdbx_seq_one_letter_code
_entity_poly.pdbx_strand_id
1 'polypeptide(L)' 'MPTLTKTITTDDGADITLERVTDDPAEITTLRASGWEQVSGNTDDAAGSGPKPTPPVPPVPAAPTKALTTLS' A
#
# COMPACT_ATOMS: atom_id res chain seq x y z
N MET A 1 11.83 8.66 17.04
CA MET A 1 12.40 8.72 15.69
C MET A 1 12.72 7.32 15.18
N PRO A 2 11.81 6.70 14.43
CA PRO A 2 12.04 5.41 13.80
C PRO A 2 13.13 5.46 12.73
N THR A 3 13.78 4.33 12.54
CA THR A 3 14.80 4.12 11.51
C THR A 3 14.26 3.12 10.50
N LEU A 4 14.42 3.42 9.22
CA LEU A 4 14.05 2.55 8.11
C LEU A 4 15.26 2.25 7.25
N THR A 5 15.31 1.05 6.69
CA THR A 5 16.39 0.59 5.81
C THR A 5 15.83 0.05 4.51
N LYS A 6 16.63 0.14 3.45
CA LYS A 6 16.31 -0.46 2.16
C LYS A 6 17.59 -0.94 1.49
N THR A 7 17.59 -2.19 1.06
CA THR A 7 18.65 -2.74 0.23
C THR A 7 18.34 -2.45 -1.23
N ILE A 8 19.32 -1.92 -1.96
CA ILE A 8 19.25 -1.75 -3.41
C ILE A 8 20.47 -2.38 -4.06
N THR A 9 20.26 -3.05 -5.19
CA THR A 9 21.34 -3.57 -6.01
C THR A 9 21.76 -2.49 -6.99
N THR A 10 23.06 -2.17 -6.99
CA THR A 10 23.71 -1.19 -7.87
C THR A 10 23.90 -1.81 -9.26
N ASP A 11 24.14 -1.00 -10.29
CA ASP A 11 24.40 -1.49 -11.65
C ASP A 11 25.64 -2.39 -11.75
N ASP A 12 26.62 -2.21 -10.86
CA ASP A 12 27.80 -3.09 -10.71
C ASP A 12 27.47 -4.46 -10.07
N GLY A 13 26.22 -4.67 -9.66
CA GLY A 13 25.76 -5.89 -8.98
C GLY A 13 26.06 -5.91 -7.47
N ALA A 14 26.58 -4.82 -6.91
CA ALA A 14 26.80 -4.67 -5.49
C ALA A 14 25.50 -4.24 -4.77
N ASP A 15 25.17 -4.94 -3.68
CA ASP A 15 24.08 -4.54 -2.80
C ASP A 15 24.55 -3.46 -1.81
N ILE A 16 23.81 -2.36 -1.74
CA ILE A 16 24.01 -1.32 -0.74
C ILE A 16 22.76 -1.16 0.13
N THR A 17 22.98 -0.95 1.43
CA THR A 17 21.90 -0.67 2.38
C THR A 17 21.81 0.83 2.59
N LEU A 18 20.64 1.40 2.32
CA LEU A 18 20.30 2.77 2.64
C LEU A 18 19.62 2.83 4.01
N GLU A 19 19.92 3.85 4.80
CA GLU A 19 19.33 4.09 6.11
C GLU A 19 18.66 5.47 6.14
N ARG A 20 17.46 5.55 6.73
CA ARG A 20 16.70 6.79 6.86
C ARG A 20 16.06 6.87 8.23
N VAL A 21 16.35 7.96 8.96
CA VAL A 21 15.75 8.28 10.26
C VAL A 21 14.77 9.41 10.05
N THR A 22 13.51 9.21 10.41
CA THR A 22 12.44 10.21 10.26
C THR A 22 11.36 9.96 11.28
N ASP A 23 10.75 11.03 11.80
CA ASP A 23 9.63 10.97 12.76
C ASP A 23 8.31 11.37 12.11
N ASP A 24 8.33 11.74 10.82
CA ASP A 24 7.14 12.18 10.10
C ASP A 24 6.29 10.97 9.67
N PRO A 25 5.03 10.87 10.10
CA PRO A 25 4.19 9.71 9.80
C PRO A 25 3.83 9.58 8.31
N ALA A 26 3.79 10.70 7.56
CA ALA A 26 3.52 10.66 6.13
C ALA A 26 4.75 10.15 5.35
N GLU A 27 5.96 10.55 5.75
CA GLU A 27 7.21 10.05 5.20
C GLU A 27 7.38 8.55 5.50
N ILE A 28 7.12 8.11 6.74
CA ILE A 28 7.18 6.69 7.13
C ILE A 28 6.26 5.83 6.26
N THR A 29 5.01 6.25 6.06
CA THR A 29 4.04 5.54 5.21
C THR A 29 4.53 5.44 3.76
N THR A 30 5.09 6.53 3.24
CA THR A 30 5.64 6.59 1.88
C THR A 30 6.86 5.69 1.70
N LEU A 31 7.77 5.66 2.69
CA LEU A 31 8.94 4.79 2.70
C LEU A 31 8.52 3.31 2.73
N ARG A 32 7.56 2.94 3.60
CA ARG A 32 7.00 1.59 3.67
C ARG A 32 6.36 1.16 2.34
N ALA A 33 5.57 2.03 1.71
CA ALA A 33 4.99 1.78 0.39
C ALA A 33 6.06 1.60 -0.71
N SER A 34 7.22 2.24 -0.55
CA SER A 34 8.37 2.14 -1.46
C SER A 34 9.30 0.95 -1.17
N GLY A 35 8.90 0.06 -0.24
CA GLY A 35 9.65 -1.15 0.12
C GLY A 35 10.78 -0.91 1.12
N TRP A 36 10.72 0.15 1.92
CA TRP A 36 11.63 0.31 3.06
C TRP A 36 11.10 -0.46 4.27
N GLU A 37 12.01 -1.11 5.00
CA GLU A 37 11.73 -1.85 6.21
C GLU A 37 12.11 -1.04 7.44
N GLN A 38 11.22 -0.97 8.42
CA GLN A 38 11.50 -0.30 9.69
C GLN A 38 12.38 -1.21 10.55
N VAL A 39 13.50 -0.69 11.05
CA VAL A 39 14.35 -1.40 12.00
C VAL A 39 13.62 -1.46 13.32
N SER A 40 13.36 -2.68 13.81
CA SER A 40 12.70 -2.97 15.08
C SER A 40 13.55 -2.50 16.25
N GLY A 41 13.58 -1.19 16.48
CA GLY A 41 14.33 -0.52 17.55
C GLY A 41 13.43 0.21 18.53
N ASN A 42 12.34 0.84 18.10
CA ASN A 42 11.39 1.51 19.00
C ASN A 42 10.08 1.86 18.27
N THR A 43 9.01 1.15 18.63
CA THR A 43 7.60 1.35 18.25
C THR A 43 7.07 0.31 17.26
N ASP A 44 6.59 -0.78 17.87
CA ASP A 44 5.39 -1.50 17.43
C ASP A 44 4.26 -0.47 17.24
N ASP A 45 4.07 0.02 16.03
CA ASP A 45 2.86 0.79 15.71
C ASP A 45 1.83 -0.21 15.15
N ALA A 46 1.03 -0.71 16.09
CA ALA A 46 -0.25 -1.34 15.84
C ALA A 46 -1.18 -0.40 15.06
N ALA A 47 -0.97 -0.26 13.75
CA ALA A 47 -1.86 0.47 12.87
C ALA A 47 -2.63 -0.51 11.96
N GLY A 48 -3.88 -0.79 12.33
CA GLY A 48 -4.93 -0.91 11.34
C GLY A 48 -5.63 -2.26 11.16
N SER A 49 -6.03 -2.94 12.24
CA SER A 49 -7.29 -3.71 12.21
C SER A 49 -8.49 -2.75 12.22
N GLY A 50 -8.55 -1.86 11.23
CA GLY A 50 -9.74 -1.10 10.86
C GLY A 50 -10.38 -1.75 9.65
N PRO A 51 -11.71 -1.66 9.44
CA PRO A 51 -12.33 -2.21 8.25
C PRO A 51 -11.64 -1.63 7.02
N LYS A 52 -11.12 -2.53 6.17
CA LYS A 52 -10.59 -2.18 4.84
C LYS A 52 -11.61 -1.27 4.16
N PRO A 53 -11.23 -0.07 3.67
CA PRO A 53 -12.15 0.76 2.90
C PRO A 53 -12.67 -0.08 1.74
N THR A 54 -13.95 -0.39 1.75
CA THR A 54 -14.60 -1.05 0.62
C THR A 54 -14.49 -0.07 -0.54
N PRO A 55 -13.85 -0.44 -1.67
CA PRO A 55 -13.82 0.43 -2.83
C PRO A 55 -15.27 0.78 -3.23
N PRO A 56 -15.53 2.02 -3.67
CA PRO A 56 -16.85 2.39 -4.15
C PRO A 56 -17.25 1.41 -5.26
N VAL A 57 -18.44 0.83 -5.13
CA VAL A 57 -18.99 -0.04 -6.19
C VAL A 57 -19.12 0.83 -7.43
N PRO A 58 -18.52 0.45 -8.58
CA PRO A 58 -18.72 1.18 -9.82
C PRO A 58 -20.22 1.21 -10.14
N PRO A 59 -20.75 2.30 -10.69
CA PRO A 59 -22.16 2.33 -11.10
C PRO A 59 -22.37 1.19 -12.09
N VAL A 60 -23.23 0.23 -11.72
CA VAL A 60 -23.72 -0.77 -12.66
C VAL A 60 -24.33 -0.01 -13.84
N PRO A 61 -23.86 -0.23 -15.08
CA PRO A 61 -24.55 0.29 -16.25
C PRO A 61 -25.98 -0.26 -16.19
N ALA A 62 -26.97 0.64 -16.17
CA ALA A 62 -28.36 0.24 -16.32
C ALA A 62 -28.46 -0.59 -17.60
N ALA A 63 -28.76 -1.88 -17.46
CA ALA A 63 -28.93 -2.76 -18.60
C ALA A 63 -29.98 -2.14 -19.54
N PRO A 64 -29.69 -2.00 -20.84
CA PRO A 64 -30.68 -1.48 -21.77
C PRO A 64 -31.88 -2.43 -21.77
N THR A 65 -33.05 -1.87 -21.51
CA THR A 65 -34.33 -2.53 -21.70
C THR A 65 -34.44 -2.97 -23.16
N LYS A 66 -34.22 -4.26 -23.41
CA LYS A 66 -34.62 -4.91 -24.66
C LYS A 66 -35.69 -5.93 -24.33
N ALA A 67 -36.91 -5.57 -24.69
CA ALA A 67 -38.04 -6.46 -24.82
C ALA A 67 -37.64 -7.72 -25.59
N LEU A 68 -37.99 -8.90 -25.06
CA LEU A 68 -38.07 -10.12 -25.85
C LEU A 68 -39.17 -11.01 -25.28
N THR A 69 -40.30 -11.00 -25.99
CA THR A 69 -41.37 -11.99 -25.98
C THR A 69 -40.84 -13.42 -25.92
N THR A 70 -41.38 -14.24 -25.02
CA THR A 70 -41.65 -15.65 -25.34
C THR A 70 -42.84 -16.14 -24.52
N LEU A 71 -43.83 -16.68 -25.24
CA LEU A 71 -44.99 -17.39 -24.70
C LEU A 71 -44.55 -18.74 -24.12
N SER A 72 -45.19 -19.16 -23.03
CA SER A 72 -45.57 -20.55 -22.76
C SER A 72 -46.75 -20.56 -21.79
#